data_AF-A0A2D9IT27-F1
#
_entry.id   AF-A0A2D9IT27-F1
#
_cell.length_a   1.000
_cell.length_b   1.000
_cell.length_c   1.000
_cell.angle_alpha   90.00
_cell.angle_beta   90.00
_cell.angle_gamma   90.00
#
_symmetry.space_group_name_H-M   'P 1'
#
loop_
_entity.id
_entity.type
_entity.pdbx_description
1 polymer ?
#
loop_
_entity_poly.entity_id
_entity_poly.type
_entity_poly.pdbx_seq_one_letter_code
_entity_poly.pdbx_strand_id
1 'polypeptide(L)'
;MFRYLLIILLVFFVANASFAQQERLIEQSVNYDIPYFLTLNGKKAKKVFHPNKGNWNHANHAPDFITYLVSSFKNPSFKLTSFSEQQLSSIEKSCLSELSIIGDNYLIEVAYTELGGKGHVALKGNAIRKDNNGTLYRLTKFNGQLKSNGNFQKSSFSANSVLSNGGQWHKLGVVEDGIYKLDYQTLVNFSIISGDLQSDLINIYGNGSGMLSSLNGDYRPDDLILNRIYIEDGGDNVFSLGDYILFYAKGPHKKSFNGTHFTHQNHLYCDTSYYFINVSGASLPHRIGNAAVSSAPVTHTVNSFTDFKFYEQDQINLIKSGSQWYGDIFDVQTQFLYNFNFPNLSSDSVSVRAKVVGKSPVSSTYFSMSSGSSLSSVGIPSSGTG
;
A
#
# COMPACT_ATOMS: atom_id res chain seq x y z
N MET A 1 -30.61 -55.51 3.02
CA MET A 1 -30.20 -54.19 3.55
C MET A 1 -28.94 -53.63 2.88
N PHE A 2 -27.91 -54.44 2.61
CA PHE A 2 -26.64 -53.97 2.00
C PHE A 2 -26.72 -53.43 0.55
N ARG A 3 -27.64 -53.92 -0.29
CA ARG A 3 -27.80 -53.47 -1.69
C ARG A 3 -28.32 -52.02 -1.81
N TYR A 4 -29.17 -51.59 -0.89
CA TYR A 4 -29.70 -50.22 -0.88
C TYR A 4 -28.70 -49.21 -0.29
N LEU A 5 -27.87 -49.65 0.67
CA LEU A 5 -26.81 -48.82 1.24
C LEU A 5 -25.74 -48.46 0.20
N LEU A 6 -25.39 -49.39 -0.70
CA LEU A 6 -24.40 -49.16 -1.76
C LEU A 6 -24.90 -48.15 -2.81
N ILE A 7 -26.19 -48.18 -3.14
CA ILE A 7 -26.80 -47.24 -4.09
C ILE A 7 -26.89 -45.83 -3.49
N ILE A 8 -27.22 -45.71 -2.20
CA ILE A 8 -27.25 -44.41 -1.50
C ILE A 8 -25.83 -43.81 -1.38
N LEU A 9 -24.81 -44.64 -1.11
CA LEU A 9 -23.42 -44.19 -1.07
C LEU A 9 -22.90 -43.76 -2.46
N LEU A 10 -23.31 -44.45 -3.53
CA LEU A 10 -22.93 -44.10 -4.90
C LEU A 10 -23.60 -42.79 -5.36
N VAL A 11 -24.87 -42.57 -5.00
CA VAL A 11 -25.58 -41.31 -5.28
C VAL A 11 -24.98 -40.15 -4.49
N PHE A 12 -24.52 -40.38 -3.24
CA PHE A 12 -23.79 -39.37 -2.47
C PHE A 12 -22.39 -39.07 -3.04
N PHE A 13 -21.69 -40.05 -3.61
CA PHE A 13 -20.39 -39.83 -4.24
C PHE A 13 -20.51 -39.08 -5.59
N VAL A 14 -21.57 -39.35 -6.37
CA VAL A 14 -21.83 -38.64 -7.64
C VAL A 14 -22.37 -37.22 -7.39
N ALA A 15 -23.09 -36.97 -6.30
CA ALA A 15 -23.54 -35.64 -5.92
C ALA A 15 -22.42 -34.74 -5.35
N ASN A 16 -21.34 -35.32 -4.81
CA ASN A 16 -20.17 -34.56 -4.35
C ASN A 16 -19.10 -34.35 -5.43
N ALA A 17 -19.17 -35.07 -6.55
CA ALA A 17 -18.28 -34.88 -7.70
C ALA A 17 -18.68 -33.67 -8.59
N SER A 18 -19.82 -33.02 -8.32
CA SER A 18 -20.37 -31.92 -9.11
C SER A 18 -20.24 -30.52 -8.48
N PHE A 19 -19.51 -30.38 -7.36
CA PHE A 19 -18.80 -29.13 -7.07
C PHE A 19 -17.55 -29.01 -7.94
N ALA A 20 -17.73 -29.21 -9.24
CA ALA A 20 -16.73 -28.88 -10.23
C ALA A 20 -16.46 -27.38 -10.15
N GLN A 21 -15.19 -27.00 -10.20
CA GLN A 21 -14.73 -25.64 -10.45
C GLN A 21 -15.62 -25.03 -11.54
N GLN A 22 -16.44 -24.03 -11.21
CA GLN A 22 -17.39 -23.45 -12.17
C GLN A 22 -16.60 -22.67 -13.22
N GLU A 23 -16.26 -23.35 -14.31
CA GLU A 23 -15.62 -22.76 -15.47
C GLU A 23 -16.68 -22.40 -16.50
N ARG A 24 -16.64 -21.15 -16.97
CA ARG A 24 -17.52 -20.65 -18.02
C ARG A 24 -16.67 -20.19 -19.20
N LEU A 25 -16.90 -20.79 -20.36
CA LEU A 25 -16.33 -20.30 -21.62
C LEU A 25 -17.02 -19.00 -22.01
N ILE A 26 -16.22 -17.99 -22.31
CA ILE A 26 -16.66 -16.67 -22.72
C ILE A 26 -16.13 -16.40 -24.11
N GLU A 27 -17.03 -15.94 -24.97
CA GLU A 27 -16.75 -15.45 -26.32
C GLU A 27 -17.30 -14.04 -26.41
N GLN A 28 -16.48 -13.09 -26.84
CA GLN A 28 -16.86 -11.68 -26.97
C GLN A 28 -16.29 -11.05 -28.24
N SER A 29 -17.14 -10.29 -28.91
CA SER A 29 -16.76 -9.46 -30.06
C SER A 29 -16.52 -8.01 -29.61
N VAL A 30 -15.48 -7.39 -30.14
CA VAL A 30 -15.08 -6.02 -29.87
C VAL A 30 -15.30 -5.21 -31.15
N ASN A 31 -16.34 -4.38 -31.13
CA ASN A 31 -16.70 -3.50 -32.24
C ASN A 31 -16.16 -2.10 -32.01
N TYR A 32 -15.82 -1.40 -33.08
CA TYR A 32 -15.26 -0.05 -33.06
C TYR A 32 -16.11 0.86 -33.93
N ASP A 33 -16.34 2.07 -33.44
CA ASP A 33 -16.87 3.16 -34.22
C ASP A 33 -15.74 3.92 -34.94
N ILE A 34 -16.13 4.80 -35.87
CA ILE A 34 -15.19 5.59 -36.65
C ILE A 34 -14.43 6.56 -35.72
N PRO A 35 -13.11 6.76 -35.91
CA PRO A 35 -12.34 7.71 -35.11
C PRO A 35 -12.94 9.12 -35.10
N TYR A 36 -13.04 9.73 -33.92
CA TYR A 36 -13.69 11.03 -33.70
C TYR A 36 -12.80 11.99 -32.90
N PHE A 37 -13.20 13.26 -32.80
CA PHE A 37 -12.47 14.27 -32.03
C PHE A 37 -13.10 14.49 -30.66
N LEU A 38 -12.29 14.35 -29.60
CA LEU A 38 -12.62 14.88 -28.28
C LEU A 38 -12.60 16.40 -28.35
N THR A 39 -13.64 17.03 -27.80
CA THR A 39 -13.75 18.48 -27.73
C THR A 39 -13.54 18.97 -26.29
N LEU A 40 -12.74 20.01 -26.13
CA LEU A 40 -12.53 20.73 -24.87
C LEU A 40 -12.95 22.18 -25.11
N ASN A 41 -13.94 22.65 -24.34
CA ASN A 41 -14.50 24.00 -24.46
C ASN A 41 -14.93 24.36 -25.91
N GLY A 42 -15.55 23.41 -26.61
CA GLY A 42 -16.04 23.60 -27.98
C GLY A 42 -14.96 23.55 -29.09
N LYS A 43 -13.68 23.38 -28.74
CA LYS A 43 -12.57 23.22 -29.71
C LYS A 43 -12.15 21.76 -29.83
N LYS A 44 -11.84 21.32 -31.05
CA LYS A 44 -11.29 19.97 -31.32
C LYS A 44 -9.91 19.86 -30.67
N ALA A 45 -9.76 18.95 -29.72
CA ALA A 45 -8.54 18.80 -28.95
C ALA A 45 -7.70 17.60 -29.40
N LYS A 46 -8.27 16.40 -29.42
CA LYS A 46 -7.55 15.16 -29.78
C LYS A 46 -8.41 14.23 -30.60
N LYS A 47 -7.84 13.63 -31.64
CA LYS A 47 -8.50 12.57 -32.40
C LYS A 47 -8.24 11.23 -31.71
N VAL A 48 -9.30 10.48 -31.44
CA VAL A 48 -9.26 9.20 -30.71
C VAL A 48 -10.15 8.18 -31.39
N PHE A 49 -9.91 6.90 -31.09
CA PHE A 49 -10.82 5.81 -31.42
C PHE A 49 -10.78 4.81 -30.28
N HIS A 50 -11.91 4.19 -29.96
CA HIS A 50 -11.97 3.12 -28.97
C HIS A 50 -13.14 2.19 -29.29
N PRO A 51 -13.18 0.98 -28.73
CA PRO A 51 -14.33 0.10 -28.85
C PRO A 51 -15.63 0.74 -28.35
N ASN A 52 -16.78 0.33 -28.89
CA ASN A 52 -18.10 0.86 -28.51
C ASN A 52 -18.39 0.64 -27.02
N LYS A 53 -17.87 -0.46 -26.46
CA LYS A 53 -17.86 -0.73 -25.02
C LYS A 53 -16.42 -0.59 -24.52
N GLY A 54 -15.95 0.64 -24.39
CA GLY A 54 -14.56 0.95 -24.09
C GLY A 54 -14.34 2.44 -23.89
N ASN A 55 -13.10 2.82 -23.66
CA ASN A 55 -12.71 4.21 -23.46
C ASN A 55 -11.30 4.48 -23.99
N TRP A 56 -10.99 5.75 -24.23
CA TRP A 56 -9.63 6.18 -24.48
C TRP A 56 -8.87 6.37 -23.16
N ASN A 57 -7.84 5.56 -22.94
CA ASN A 57 -6.98 5.66 -21.78
C ASN A 57 -6.00 6.81 -21.98
N HIS A 58 -6.14 7.87 -21.17
CA HIS A 58 -5.32 9.06 -21.30
C HIS A 58 -3.90 8.87 -20.79
N ALA A 59 -3.68 7.95 -19.85
CA ALA A 59 -2.36 7.63 -19.31
C ALA A 59 -1.52 6.83 -20.33
N ASN A 60 -2.15 5.85 -20.99
CA ASN A 60 -1.46 4.99 -21.96
C ASN A 60 -1.57 5.49 -23.41
N HIS A 61 -2.30 6.59 -23.63
CA HIS A 61 -2.61 7.14 -24.95
C HIS A 61 -3.12 6.09 -25.96
N ALA A 62 -3.93 5.13 -25.49
CA ALA A 62 -4.40 3.98 -26.24
C ALA A 62 -5.85 3.62 -25.85
N PRO A 63 -6.59 2.91 -26.72
CA PRO A 63 -7.93 2.44 -26.40
C PRO A 63 -7.93 1.19 -25.51
N ASP A 64 -8.83 1.19 -24.54
CA ASP A 64 -9.18 0.03 -23.71
C ASP A 64 -10.62 -0.40 -24.01
N PHE A 65 -10.90 -1.69 -23.86
CA PHE A 65 -12.26 -2.23 -23.90
C PHE A 65 -12.74 -2.60 -22.49
N ILE A 66 -14.05 -2.57 -22.29
CA ILE A 66 -14.70 -3.11 -21.10
C ILE A 66 -15.99 -3.83 -21.48
N THR A 67 -16.17 -5.06 -20.99
CA THR A 67 -17.41 -5.82 -21.16
C THR A 67 -17.90 -6.32 -19.82
N TYR A 68 -19.20 -6.23 -19.59
CA TYR A 68 -19.86 -6.76 -18.40
C TYR A 68 -20.62 -8.04 -18.74
N LEU A 69 -20.36 -9.09 -17.96
CA LEU A 69 -21.01 -10.39 -18.07
C LEU A 69 -21.80 -10.65 -16.80
N VAL A 70 -23.10 -10.93 -16.93
CA VAL A 70 -23.91 -11.34 -15.77
C VAL A 70 -23.33 -12.65 -15.22
N SER A 71 -22.91 -12.63 -13.95
CA SER A 71 -22.27 -13.76 -13.28
C SER A 71 -22.31 -13.60 -11.76
N SER A 72 -22.44 -14.71 -11.04
CA SER A 72 -22.38 -14.78 -9.59
C SER A 72 -20.98 -15.09 -9.04
N PHE A 73 -19.96 -15.16 -9.91
CA PHE A 73 -18.58 -15.49 -9.50
C PHE A 73 -17.97 -14.35 -8.68
N LYS A 74 -18.04 -14.48 -7.36
CA LYS A 74 -17.36 -13.60 -6.40
C LYS A 74 -15.89 -14.07 -6.34
N ASN A 75 -14.96 -13.23 -6.79
CA ASN A 75 -13.55 -13.53 -7.08
C ASN A 75 -13.29 -14.28 -8.41
N PRO A 76 -13.59 -13.65 -9.56
CA PRO A 76 -13.35 -14.23 -10.88
C PRO A 76 -11.86 -14.26 -11.24
N SER A 77 -11.44 -15.27 -11.98
CA SER A 77 -10.19 -15.27 -12.75
C SER A 77 -10.51 -15.52 -14.23
N PHE A 78 -9.78 -14.85 -15.12
CA PHE A 78 -9.98 -14.97 -16.56
C PHE A 78 -8.68 -15.38 -17.23
N LYS A 79 -8.73 -16.40 -18.08
CA LYS A 79 -7.61 -16.84 -18.92
C LYS A 79 -8.00 -16.72 -20.39
N LEU A 80 -7.30 -15.83 -21.10
CA LEU A 80 -7.43 -15.72 -22.55
C LEU A 80 -6.96 -17.04 -23.21
N THR A 81 -7.80 -17.63 -24.05
CA THR A 81 -7.50 -18.89 -24.76
C THR A 81 -7.19 -18.67 -26.23
N SER A 82 -7.93 -17.78 -26.89
CA SER A 82 -7.67 -17.41 -28.28
C SER A 82 -8.25 -16.02 -28.59
N PHE A 83 -7.75 -15.39 -29.64
CA PHE A 83 -8.22 -14.09 -30.10
C PHE A 83 -8.15 -13.97 -31.62
N SER A 84 -8.87 -12.97 -32.15
CA SER A 84 -8.80 -12.54 -33.55
C SER A 84 -8.60 -11.04 -33.58
N GLU A 85 -7.85 -10.58 -34.58
CA GLU A 85 -7.42 -9.20 -34.67
C GLU A 85 -7.38 -8.71 -36.11
N GLN A 86 -7.31 -7.39 -36.26
CA GLN A 86 -7.21 -6.71 -37.55
C GLN A 86 -6.12 -5.65 -37.50
N GLN A 87 -5.36 -5.49 -38.59
CA GLN A 87 -4.36 -4.43 -38.68
C GLN A 87 -5.03 -3.04 -38.65
N LEU A 88 -4.43 -2.10 -37.92
CA LEU A 88 -4.95 -0.73 -37.86
C LEU A 88 -4.87 -0.04 -39.23
N SER A 89 -5.92 0.68 -39.57
CA SER A 89 -5.95 1.60 -40.72
C SER A 89 -5.05 2.83 -40.49
N SER A 90 -4.67 3.52 -41.56
CA SER A 90 -3.85 4.74 -41.47
C SER A 90 -4.50 5.83 -40.61
N ILE A 91 -5.83 5.89 -40.58
CA ILE A 91 -6.59 6.86 -39.78
C ILE A 91 -6.50 6.53 -38.29
N GLU A 92 -6.64 5.27 -37.92
CA GLU A 92 -6.53 4.82 -36.52
C GLU A 92 -5.10 4.98 -35.99
N LYS A 93 -4.09 4.67 -36.82
CA LYS A 93 -2.68 4.92 -36.48
C LYS A 93 -2.43 6.41 -36.18
N SER A 94 -3.04 7.33 -36.93
CA SER A 94 -2.90 8.77 -36.67
C SER A 94 -3.47 9.25 -35.33
N CYS A 95 -4.30 8.43 -34.66
CA CYS A 95 -4.87 8.78 -33.35
C CYS A 95 -3.90 8.45 -32.20
N LEU A 96 -2.91 7.60 -32.44
CA LEU A 96 -1.94 7.16 -31.42
C LEU A 96 -0.76 8.12 -31.41
N SER A 97 -0.42 8.64 -30.23
CA SER A 97 0.68 9.60 -30.05
C SER A 97 1.96 8.98 -29.53
N GLU A 98 1.87 7.89 -28.75
CA GLU A 98 3.03 7.26 -28.09
C GLU A 98 2.98 5.74 -28.28
N LEU A 99 3.79 5.24 -29.21
CA LEU A 99 3.80 3.82 -29.61
C LEU A 99 4.67 2.93 -28.70
N SER A 100 5.56 3.53 -27.90
CA SER A 100 6.47 2.81 -26.99
C SER A 100 5.73 2.12 -25.84
N ILE A 101 4.64 2.72 -25.36
CA ILE A 101 3.85 2.26 -24.20
C ILE A 101 2.95 1.06 -24.56
N ILE A 102 2.67 0.86 -25.85
CA ILE A 102 1.81 -0.24 -26.30
C ILE A 102 2.56 -1.58 -26.14
N GLY A 103 1.93 -2.51 -25.42
CA GLY A 103 2.45 -3.87 -25.21
C GLY A 103 2.31 -4.77 -26.45
N ASP A 104 2.98 -5.91 -26.40
CA ASP A 104 3.00 -6.94 -27.45
C ASP A 104 1.87 -7.98 -27.32
N ASN A 105 1.18 -8.01 -26.17
CA ASN A 105 0.14 -8.96 -25.81
C ASN A 105 -1.18 -8.27 -25.44
N TYR A 106 -2.30 -9.00 -25.56
CA TYR A 106 -3.58 -8.59 -24.99
C TYR A 106 -3.68 -9.04 -23.53
N LEU A 107 -3.74 -8.08 -22.63
CA LEU A 107 -3.90 -8.24 -21.19
C LEU A 107 -5.36 -7.94 -20.84
N ILE A 108 -6.04 -8.94 -20.26
CA ILE A 108 -7.45 -8.84 -19.85
C ILE A 108 -7.52 -9.06 -18.35
N GLU A 109 -7.81 -7.98 -17.63
CA GLU A 109 -8.10 -7.96 -16.21
C GLU A 109 -9.57 -8.27 -15.97
N VAL A 110 -9.87 -8.86 -14.82
CA VAL A 110 -11.22 -9.25 -14.45
C VAL A 110 -11.55 -8.79 -13.04
N ALA A 111 -12.75 -8.25 -12.86
CA ALA A 111 -13.25 -7.82 -11.55
C ALA A 111 -14.73 -8.18 -11.39
N TYR A 112 -15.14 -8.53 -10.17
CA TYR A 112 -16.55 -8.63 -9.82
C TYR A 112 -17.12 -7.24 -9.49
N THR A 113 -18.34 -6.97 -9.94
CA THR A 113 -19.06 -5.73 -9.64
C THR A 113 -20.56 -6.00 -9.56
N GLU A 114 -21.30 -5.11 -8.91
CA GLU A 114 -22.76 -5.18 -8.85
C GLU A 114 -23.35 -4.00 -9.63
N LEU A 115 -24.19 -4.30 -10.63
CA LEU A 115 -24.89 -3.31 -11.44
C LEU A 115 -26.39 -3.61 -11.35
N GLY A 116 -27.18 -2.63 -10.89
CA GLY A 116 -28.64 -2.80 -10.73
C GLY A 116 -29.03 -3.93 -9.77
N GLY A 117 -28.24 -4.16 -8.72
CA GLY A 117 -28.47 -5.25 -7.74
C GLY A 117 -28.17 -6.66 -8.25
N LYS A 118 -27.59 -6.80 -9.46
CA LYS A 118 -27.17 -8.10 -10.01
C LYS A 118 -25.65 -8.16 -10.11
N GLY A 119 -25.10 -9.34 -9.78
CA GLY A 119 -23.68 -9.63 -9.93
C GLY A 119 -23.25 -9.64 -11.40
N HIS A 120 -22.17 -8.94 -11.68
CA HIS A 120 -21.52 -8.89 -12.98
C HIS A 120 -20.02 -9.15 -12.81
N VAL A 121 -19.40 -9.66 -13.86
CA VAL A 121 -17.97 -9.72 -14.02
C VAL A 121 -17.59 -8.75 -15.13
N ALA A 122 -16.78 -7.76 -14.80
CA ALA A 122 -16.20 -6.81 -15.74
C ALA A 122 -14.87 -7.38 -16.27
N LEU A 123 -14.77 -7.54 -17.59
CA LEU A 123 -13.53 -7.83 -18.29
C LEU A 123 -13.03 -6.52 -18.90
N LYS A 124 -11.85 -6.08 -18.48
CA LYS A 124 -11.21 -4.85 -18.97
C LYS A 124 -9.83 -5.19 -19.54
N GLY A 125 -9.49 -4.67 -20.71
CA GLY A 125 -8.18 -4.92 -21.30
C GLY A 125 -7.79 -3.93 -22.36
N ASN A 126 -6.53 -3.99 -22.80
CA ASN A 126 -6.07 -3.20 -23.93
C ASN A 126 -6.76 -3.68 -25.22
N ALA A 127 -7.19 -2.72 -26.04
CA ALA A 127 -7.83 -3.02 -27.32
C ALA A 127 -6.83 -3.17 -28.48
N ILE A 128 -5.58 -2.75 -28.28
CA ILE A 128 -4.52 -2.81 -29.29
C ILE A 128 -3.24 -3.44 -28.75
N ARG A 129 -2.47 -4.06 -29.65
CA ARG A 129 -1.11 -4.56 -29.38
C ARG A 129 -0.20 -4.30 -30.57
N LYS A 130 1.12 -4.39 -30.35
CA LYS A 130 2.14 -4.38 -31.40
C LYS A 130 2.72 -5.79 -31.63
N ASP A 131 3.02 -6.12 -32.88
CA ASP A 131 3.80 -7.32 -33.20
C ASP A 131 5.31 -7.03 -33.12
N ASN A 132 6.15 -8.07 -33.20
CA ASN A 132 7.62 -7.99 -33.19
C ASN A 132 8.17 -7.06 -34.28
N ASN A 133 7.44 -6.92 -35.39
CA ASN A 133 7.79 -6.03 -36.50
C ASN A 133 7.27 -4.59 -36.33
N GLY A 134 6.67 -4.26 -35.17
CA GLY A 134 6.11 -2.93 -34.89
C GLY A 134 4.74 -2.65 -35.54
N THR A 135 4.15 -3.63 -36.23
CA THR A 135 2.81 -3.49 -36.81
C THR A 135 1.75 -3.55 -35.72
N LEU A 136 0.82 -2.59 -35.74
CA LEU A 136 -0.26 -2.48 -34.77
C LEU A 136 -1.51 -3.23 -35.21
N TYR A 137 -2.10 -3.95 -34.27
CA TYR A 137 -3.34 -4.68 -34.42
C TYR A 137 -4.36 -4.25 -33.38
N ARG A 138 -5.64 -4.29 -33.76
CA ARG A 138 -6.77 -4.11 -32.86
C ARG A 138 -7.48 -5.44 -32.65
N LEU A 139 -7.93 -5.68 -31.43
CA LEU A 139 -8.67 -6.86 -31.04
C LEU A 139 -10.08 -6.80 -31.63
N THR A 140 -10.51 -7.81 -32.39
CA THR A 140 -11.88 -7.88 -32.93
C THR A 140 -12.73 -8.91 -32.20
N LYS A 141 -12.09 -9.98 -31.69
CA LYS A 141 -12.76 -11.05 -30.96
C LYS A 141 -11.82 -11.70 -29.96
N PHE A 142 -12.32 -12.11 -28.82
CA PHE A 142 -11.56 -12.91 -27.87
C PHE A 142 -12.40 -14.01 -27.23
N ASN A 143 -11.73 -15.12 -26.92
CA ASN A 143 -12.27 -16.25 -26.19
C ASN A 143 -11.44 -16.49 -24.94
N GLY A 144 -12.08 -16.88 -23.85
CA GLY A 144 -11.36 -17.28 -22.66
C GLY A 144 -12.19 -18.06 -21.65
N GLN A 145 -11.50 -18.58 -20.65
CA GLN A 145 -12.08 -19.31 -19.54
C GLN A 145 -12.24 -18.37 -18.36
N LEU A 146 -13.48 -18.15 -17.93
CA LEU A 146 -13.81 -17.48 -16.69
C LEU A 146 -13.99 -18.53 -15.59
N LYS A 147 -13.25 -18.43 -14.50
CA LYS A 147 -13.35 -19.35 -13.35
C LYS A 147 -13.68 -18.57 -12.08
N SER A 148 -14.45 -19.17 -11.19
CA SER A 148 -14.60 -18.66 -9.83
C SER A 148 -13.50 -19.24 -8.95
N ASN A 149 -12.64 -18.38 -8.39
CA ASN A 149 -11.67 -18.83 -7.39
C ASN A 149 -12.37 -18.93 -6.04
N GLY A 150 -12.84 -20.14 -5.70
CA GLY A 150 -13.59 -20.42 -4.46
C GLY A 150 -12.82 -20.23 -3.14
N ASN A 151 -11.57 -19.76 -3.18
CA ASN A 151 -10.80 -19.43 -1.97
C ASN A 151 -11.22 -18.06 -1.46
N PHE A 152 -12.37 -17.99 -0.81
CA PHE A 152 -12.61 -16.92 0.16
C PHE A 152 -11.64 -17.17 1.32
N GLN A 153 -10.64 -16.32 1.46
CA GLN A 153 -9.86 -16.25 2.69
C GLN A 153 -10.84 -15.87 3.80
N LYS A 154 -11.33 -16.86 4.54
CA LYS A 154 -12.21 -16.63 5.68
C LYS A 154 -11.38 -15.83 6.68
N SER A 155 -11.84 -14.64 7.03
CA SER A 155 -11.18 -13.83 8.05
C SER A 155 -11.10 -14.65 9.35
N SER A 156 -9.88 -14.82 9.85
CA SER A 156 -9.61 -15.45 11.13
C SER A 156 -9.45 -14.34 12.16
N PHE A 157 -10.31 -14.37 13.17
CA PHE A 157 -10.29 -13.45 14.29
C PHE A 157 -9.87 -14.23 15.54
N SER A 158 -9.21 -13.53 16.46
CA SER A 158 -8.94 -13.98 17.82
C SER A 158 -10.27 -14.30 18.52
N ALA A 159 -10.29 -15.36 19.33
CA ALA A 159 -11.51 -15.78 20.02
C ALA A 159 -11.91 -14.81 21.14
N ASN A 160 -10.92 -14.18 21.78
CA ASN A 160 -11.08 -13.19 22.85
C ASN A 160 -9.97 -12.15 22.71
N SER A 161 -10.25 -10.90 23.11
CA SER A 161 -9.22 -9.87 23.17
C SER A 161 -8.26 -10.10 24.33
N VAL A 162 -6.97 -9.82 24.15
CA VAL A 162 -5.96 -9.81 25.20
C VAL A 162 -6.37 -8.86 26.34
N LEU A 163 -7.07 -7.75 26.04
CA LEU A 163 -7.58 -6.82 27.06
C LEU A 163 -8.63 -7.45 27.97
N SER A 164 -9.28 -8.53 27.53
CA SER A 164 -10.27 -9.25 28.34
C SER A 164 -9.64 -10.16 29.40
N ASN A 165 -8.33 -10.41 29.35
CA ASN A 165 -7.62 -11.33 30.25
C ASN A 165 -7.43 -10.79 31.68
N GLY A 166 -8.16 -9.74 32.06
CA GLY A 166 -8.06 -9.08 33.37
C GLY A 166 -6.75 -8.31 33.56
N GLY A 167 -6.62 -7.75 34.76
CA GLY A 167 -5.45 -6.96 35.17
C GLY A 167 -5.56 -5.45 34.93
N GLN A 168 -4.56 -4.73 35.43
CA GLN A 168 -4.42 -3.29 35.28
C GLN A 168 -3.71 -2.97 33.97
N TRP A 169 -4.43 -2.27 33.09
CA TRP A 169 -3.96 -1.84 31.78
C TRP A 169 -3.68 -0.34 31.80
N HIS A 170 -2.44 0.05 31.48
CA HIS A 170 -2.05 1.45 31.37
C HIS A 170 -1.61 1.76 29.94
N LYS A 171 -1.98 2.94 29.45
CA LYS A 171 -1.69 3.40 28.09
C LYS A 171 -0.41 4.23 28.09
N LEU A 172 0.52 3.90 27.21
CA LEU A 172 1.79 4.59 26.99
C LEU A 172 1.76 5.26 25.62
N GLY A 173 1.86 6.59 25.59
CA GLY A 173 1.92 7.38 24.36
C GLY A 173 3.36 7.51 23.85
N VAL A 174 3.56 7.23 22.57
CA VAL A 174 4.84 7.22 21.88
C VAL A 174 4.74 8.09 20.63
N VAL A 175 5.60 9.11 20.53
CA VAL A 175 5.61 10.07 19.41
C VAL A 175 6.67 9.74 18.35
N GLU A 176 7.77 9.11 18.74
CA GLU A 176 8.88 8.79 17.83
C GLU A 176 9.24 7.30 17.87
N ASP A 177 9.80 6.81 16.77
CA ASP A 177 10.39 5.47 16.72
C ASP A 177 11.65 5.41 17.59
N GLY A 178 11.77 4.41 18.45
CA GLY A 178 12.95 4.28 19.30
C GLY A 178 12.87 3.18 20.34
N ILE A 179 13.99 3.01 21.07
CA ILE A 179 14.04 2.20 22.28
C ILE A 179 13.68 3.09 23.46
N TYR A 180 12.65 2.72 24.18
CA TYR A 180 12.16 3.43 25.35
C TYR A 180 12.59 2.70 26.62
N LYS A 181 13.05 3.49 27.61
CA LYS A 181 13.39 3.02 28.95
C LYS A 181 12.29 3.38 29.93
N LEU A 182 11.78 2.39 30.66
CA LEU A 182 10.87 2.57 31.80
C LEU A 182 11.58 2.04 33.04
N ASP A 183 12.10 2.92 33.88
CA ASP A 183 12.67 2.54 35.16
C ASP A 183 11.59 2.43 36.25
N TYR A 184 11.97 1.82 37.38
CA TYR A 184 11.09 1.66 38.54
C TYR A 184 10.42 2.95 38.97
N GLN A 185 11.18 4.04 39.07
CA GLN A 185 10.65 5.33 39.51
C GLN A 185 9.62 5.89 38.52
N THR A 186 9.84 5.71 37.22
CA THR A 186 8.88 6.10 36.17
C THR A 186 7.56 5.36 36.32
N LEU A 187 7.59 4.04 36.58
CA LEU A 187 6.39 3.24 36.76
C LEU A 187 5.62 3.62 38.04
N VAL A 188 6.33 3.92 39.13
CA VAL A 188 5.73 4.44 40.38
C VAL A 188 5.09 5.82 40.14
N ASN A 189 5.81 6.73 39.46
CA ASN A 189 5.32 8.08 39.18
C ASN A 189 4.08 8.09 38.28
N PHE A 190 3.95 7.11 37.38
CA PHE A 190 2.77 6.93 36.55
C PHE A 190 1.65 6.13 37.24
N SER A 191 1.82 5.76 38.51
CA SER A 191 0.89 4.94 39.27
C SER A 191 0.56 3.61 38.59
N ILE A 192 1.54 3.07 37.85
CA ILE A 192 1.45 1.75 37.21
C ILE A 192 1.76 0.66 38.25
N ILE A 193 2.70 0.96 39.16
CA ILE A 193 3.11 0.07 40.24
C ILE A 193 3.07 0.85 41.56
N SER A 194 2.83 0.16 42.68
CA SER A 194 2.80 0.76 44.02
C SER A 194 3.92 0.24 44.94
N GLY A 195 4.75 -0.67 44.43
CA GLY A 195 5.86 -1.30 45.12
C GLY A 195 6.50 -2.36 44.23
N ASP A 196 7.35 -3.17 44.84
CA ASP A 196 8.06 -4.23 44.14
C ASP A 196 7.09 -5.30 43.63
N LEU A 197 7.37 -5.82 42.44
CA LEU A 197 6.51 -6.81 41.79
C LEU A 197 7.36 -7.82 41.01
N GLN A 198 6.81 -8.99 40.75
CA GLN A 198 7.54 -10.02 40.01
C GLN A 198 7.77 -9.59 38.55
N SER A 199 9.03 -9.60 38.09
CA SER A 199 9.41 -9.12 36.75
C SER A 199 8.63 -9.80 35.62
N ASP A 200 8.29 -11.08 35.76
CA ASP A 200 7.52 -11.85 34.78
C ASP A 200 6.09 -11.33 34.54
N LEU A 201 5.50 -10.60 35.48
CA LEU A 201 4.14 -10.07 35.34
C LEU A 201 4.07 -8.86 34.39
N ILE A 202 5.22 -8.26 34.08
CA ILE A 202 5.28 -7.06 33.26
C ILE A 202 5.28 -7.45 31.78
N ASN A 203 4.26 -6.98 31.08
CA ASN A 203 4.06 -7.22 29.66
C ASN A 203 3.67 -5.91 28.96
N ILE A 204 4.25 -5.67 27.78
CA ILE A 204 3.93 -4.53 26.94
C ILE A 204 3.33 -5.04 25.63
N TYR A 205 2.23 -4.42 25.22
CA TYR A 205 1.49 -4.76 24.03
C TYR A 205 1.38 -3.54 23.11
N GLY A 206 1.37 -3.75 21.80
CA GLY A 206 1.15 -2.68 20.85
C GLY A 206 1.49 -3.09 19.43
N ASN A 207 0.80 -2.50 18.47
CA ASN A 207 0.86 -2.96 17.09
C ASN A 207 1.89 -2.19 16.26
N GLY A 208 2.12 -0.91 16.57
CA GLY A 208 3.10 -0.08 15.85
C GLY A 208 2.90 -0.05 14.32
N SER A 209 1.67 -0.29 13.85
CA SER A 209 1.35 -0.48 12.43
C SER A 209 1.23 0.82 11.65
N GLY A 210 1.39 1.98 12.31
CA GLY A 210 1.12 3.32 11.76
C GLY A 210 -0.30 3.47 11.23
N MET A 211 -0.47 4.28 10.17
CA MET A 211 -1.79 4.59 9.64
C MET A 211 -2.47 3.36 9.02
N LEU A 212 -3.77 3.22 9.32
CA LEU A 212 -4.63 2.21 8.72
C LEU A 212 -4.69 2.38 7.20
N SER A 213 -4.56 1.28 6.48
CA SER A 213 -4.67 1.30 5.01
C SER A 213 -6.09 1.66 4.56
N SER A 214 -6.19 2.40 3.47
CA SER A 214 -7.46 2.65 2.78
C SER A 214 -7.97 1.44 2.00
N LEU A 215 -7.12 0.41 1.81
CA LEU A 215 -7.49 -0.82 1.12
C LEU A 215 -8.06 -1.83 2.13
N ASN A 216 -9.31 -2.23 1.93
CA ASN A 216 -10.00 -3.17 2.82
C ASN A 216 -9.34 -4.55 2.92
N GLY A 217 -8.54 -4.93 1.92
CA GLY A 217 -7.85 -6.23 1.86
C GLY A 217 -6.48 -6.25 2.51
N ASP A 218 -5.94 -5.10 2.92
CA ASP A 218 -4.61 -5.05 3.53
C ASP A 218 -4.64 -5.66 4.93
N TYR A 219 -3.57 -6.39 5.25
CA TYR A 219 -3.44 -7.02 6.56
C TYR A 219 -3.41 -5.98 7.66
N ARG A 220 -4.18 -6.25 8.73
CA ARG A 220 -4.14 -5.52 9.99
C ARG A 220 -4.21 -6.53 11.13
N PRO A 221 -3.44 -6.33 12.21
CA PRO A 221 -3.59 -7.15 13.41
C PRO A 221 -5.02 -7.05 13.91
N ASP A 222 -5.61 -8.19 14.25
CA ASP A 222 -6.96 -8.23 14.81
C ASP A 222 -7.00 -7.70 16.25
N ASP A 223 -5.97 -8.02 17.03
CA ASP A 223 -5.85 -7.66 18.44
C ASP A 223 -4.45 -7.12 18.76
N LEU A 224 -4.22 -6.72 20.02
CA LEU A 224 -2.93 -6.24 20.48
C LEU A 224 -1.86 -7.33 20.47
N ILE A 225 -0.72 -7.04 19.86
CA ILE A 225 0.43 -7.94 19.82
C ILE A 225 1.27 -7.76 21.08
N LEU A 226 1.69 -8.88 21.69
CA LEU A 226 2.64 -8.88 22.81
C LEU A 226 4.06 -8.58 22.29
N ASN A 227 4.67 -7.52 22.81
CA ASN A 227 6.00 -7.08 22.41
C ASN A 227 7.10 -7.77 23.21
N ARG A 228 8.25 -7.98 22.55
CA ARG A 228 9.48 -8.42 23.25
C ARG A 228 10.06 -7.26 24.02
N ILE A 229 10.27 -7.46 25.32
CA ILE A 229 10.90 -6.48 26.21
C ILE A 229 12.17 -7.05 26.83
N TYR A 230 13.13 -6.18 27.14
CA TYR A 230 14.26 -6.49 28.00
C TYR A 230 13.96 -5.95 29.39
N ILE A 231 14.29 -6.72 30.42
CA ILE A 231 14.18 -6.30 31.82
C ILE A 231 15.56 -6.53 32.44
N GLU A 232 16.09 -5.50 33.09
CA GLU A 232 17.22 -5.59 33.99
C GLU A 232 16.69 -5.54 35.42
N ASP A 233 16.73 -6.67 36.12
CA ASP A 233 16.26 -6.83 37.51
C ASP A 233 17.34 -7.46 38.41
N GLY A 234 18.60 -7.48 37.98
CA GLY A 234 19.69 -8.12 38.72
C GLY A 234 19.59 -9.65 38.83
N GLY A 235 18.59 -10.28 38.22
CA GLY A 235 18.43 -11.74 38.15
C GLY A 235 17.71 -12.37 39.33
N ASP A 236 17.02 -11.59 40.17
CA ASP A 236 16.22 -12.08 41.30
C ASP A 236 14.72 -12.26 40.98
N ASN A 237 14.29 -11.89 39.76
CA ASN A 237 12.90 -11.88 39.28
C ASN A 237 11.99 -10.91 40.06
N VAL A 238 12.57 -9.90 40.70
CA VAL A 238 11.84 -8.86 41.42
C VAL A 238 12.18 -7.50 40.81
N PHE A 239 11.17 -6.84 40.26
CA PHE A 239 11.33 -5.49 39.74
C PHE A 239 11.22 -4.48 40.88
N SER A 240 12.37 -3.90 41.23
CA SER A 240 12.62 -3.09 42.42
C SER A 240 13.43 -1.80 42.08
N LEU A 241 13.82 -1.05 43.12
CA LEU A 241 14.52 0.22 42.95
C LEU A 241 15.88 0.05 42.25
N GLY A 242 16.01 0.61 41.05
CA GLY A 242 17.21 0.54 40.22
C GLY A 242 16.99 -0.21 38.91
N ASP A 243 15.89 -0.97 38.84
CA ASP A 243 15.56 -1.82 37.71
C ASP A 243 14.88 -1.04 36.59
N TYR A 244 14.98 -1.58 35.37
CA TYR A 244 14.39 -0.93 34.21
C TYR A 244 14.00 -1.91 33.10
N ILE A 245 13.07 -1.44 32.28
CA ILE A 245 12.55 -2.14 31.11
C ILE A 245 13.00 -1.38 29.87
N LEU A 246 13.47 -2.09 28.85
CA LEU A 246 13.67 -1.57 27.51
C LEU A 246 12.70 -2.22 26.54
N PHE A 247 12.04 -1.42 25.72
CA PHE A 247 11.23 -1.93 24.62
C PHE A 247 11.33 -1.02 23.39
N TYR A 248 11.26 -1.62 22.21
CA TYR A 248 11.20 -0.87 20.97
C TYR A 248 9.76 -0.49 20.65
N ALA A 249 9.53 0.79 20.43
CA ALA A 249 8.22 1.33 20.06
C ALA A 249 8.32 2.12 18.76
N LYS A 250 7.24 2.07 17.99
CA LYS A 250 7.07 2.83 16.75
C LYS A 250 6.07 3.95 16.99
N GLY A 251 6.46 5.16 16.61
CA GLY A 251 5.59 6.31 16.52
C GLY A 251 4.52 6.13 15.43
N PRO A 252 3.63 7.12 15.26
CA PRO A 252 2.52 7.02 14.32
C PRO A 252 2.95 7.26 12.86
N HIS A 253 3.99 8.07 12.66
CA HIS A 253 4.57 8.37 11.36
C HIS A 253 5.40 7.21 10.85
N LYS A 254 5.35 6.93 9.54
CA LYS A 254 6.12 5.84 8.93
C LYS A 254 7.32 6.39 8.16
N LYS A 255 8.47 5.74 8.37
CA LYS A 255 9.66 5.86 7.52
C LYS A 255 9.90 4.50 6.86
N SER A 256 10.17 4.47 5.57
CA SER A 256 10.46 3.25 4.83
C SER A 256 11.59 3.47 3.81
N PHE A 257 12.38 2.44 3.59
CA PHE A 257 13.47 2.43 2.61
C PHE A 257 13.21 1.33 1.58
N ASN A 258 13.23 1.67 0.29
CA ASN A 258 12.97 0.72 -0.79
C ASN A 258 14.25 0.15 -1.43
N GLY A 259 15.42 0.34 -0.80
CA GLY A 259 16.72 -0.02 -1.36
C GLY A 259 17.42 1.12 -2.13
N THR A 260 16.66 2.12 -2.59
CA THR A 260 17.20 3.27 -3.34
C THR A 260 16.94 4.60 -2.63
N HIS A 261 15.73 4.77 -2.09
CA HIS A 261 15.27 6.02 -1.50
C HIS A 261 14.48 5.76 -0.22
N PHE A 262 14.57 6.73 0.69
CA PHE A 262 13.67 6.82 1.83
C PHE A 262 12.38 7.53 1.44
N THR A 263 11.29 7.05 2.00
CA THR A 263 9.99 7.71 1.99
C THR A 263 9.49 7.89 3.41
N HIS A 264 8.85 9.02 3.66
CA HIS A 264 8.14 9.27 4.92
C HIS A 264 6.65 9.43 4.62
N GLN A 265 5.84 9.07 5.60
CA GLN A 265 4.40 9.25 5.59
C GLN A 265 3.96 9.74 6.95
N ASN A 266 3.48 10.98 6.99
CA ASN A 266 2.82 11.49 8.19
C ASN A 266 1.48 10.81 8.40
N HIS A 267 1.15 10.56 9.67
CA HIS A 267 -0.12 9.98 10.03
C HIS A 267 -1.19 11.09 9.97
N LEU A 268 -2.22 10.89 9.14
CA LEU A 268 -3.19 11.95 8.82
C LEU A 268 -4.15 12.29 9.96
N TYR A 269 -4.27 11.42 10.96
CA TYR A 269 -5.33 11.49 11.97
C TYR A 269 -4.83 11.55 13.42
N CYS A 270 -3.53 11.33 13.66
CA CYS A 270 -2.96 11.16 15.00
C CYS A 270 -1.47 11.53 14.98
N ASP A 271 -0.99 12.10 16.07
CA ASP A 271 0.41 12.44 16.33
C ASP A 271 1.06 11.53 17.39
N THR A 272 0.28 10.60 17.96
CA THR A 272 0.72 9.69 19.02
C THR A 272 0.32 8.25 18.70
N SER A 273 1.28 7.32 18.86
CA SER A 273 1.07 5.88 18.83
C SER A 273 0.90 5.37 20.26
N TYR A 274 0.03 4.39 20.49
CA TYR A 274 -0.26 3.89 21.83
C TYR A 274 0.18 2.44 22.02
N TYR A 275 0.91 2.24 23.10
CA TYR A 275 1.27 0.94 23.65
C TYR A 275 0.55 0.75 24.98
N PHE A 276 0.45 -0.49 25.43
CA PHE A 276 -0.28 -0.85 26.64
C PHE A 276 0.61 -1.70 27.53
N ILE A 277 0.78 -1.29 28.78
CA ILE A 277 1.49 -2.08 29.79
C ILE A 277 0.47 -2.75 30.72
N ASN A 278 0.70 -4.02 31.00
CA ASN A 278 -0.02 -4.79 31.99
C ASN A 278 1.00 -5.39 32.97
N VAL A 279 0.77 -5.20 34.26
CA VAL A 279 1.66 -5.62 35.36
C VAL A 279 1.03 -6.67 36.29
N SER A 280 -0.11 -7.24 35.89
CA SER A 280 -0.92 -8.14 36.73
C SER A 280 -1.52 -9.32 35.95
N GLY A 281 -1.24 -9.40 34.64
CA GLY A 281 -1.82 -10.40 33.74
C GLY A 281 -1.06 -11.73 33.79
N ALA A 282 -1.80 -12.84 33.67
CA ALA A 282 -1.27 -14.20 33.68
C ALA A 282 -0.63 -14.64 32.33
N SER A 283 -0.25 -13.71 31.47
CA SER A 283 0.35 -14.04 30.17
C SER A 283 1.81 -14.42 30.32
N LEU A 284 2.26 -15.45 29.60
CA LEU A 284 3.67 -15.81 29.56
C LEU A 284 4.50 -14.62 29.03
N PRO A 285 5.56 -14.21 29.75
CA PRO A 285 6.34 -13.04 29.38
C PRO A 285 7.03 -13.21 28.03
N HIS A 286 7.05 -12.15 27.22
CA HIS A 286 7.84 -12.13 26.00
C HIS A 286 9.11 -11.32 26.19
N ARG A 287 10.22 -12.03 26.41
CA ARG A 287 11.54 -11.43 26.65
C ARG A 287 12.40 -11.43 25.39
N ILE A 288 13.28 -10.44 25.28
CA ILE A 288 14.34 -10.43 24.27
C ILE A 288 15.36 -11.49 24.68
N GLY A 289 15.63 -12.45 23.79
CA GLY A 289 16.71 -13.42 23.97
C GLY A 289 18.03 -12.91 23.38
N ASN A 290 19.13 -13.60 23.68
CA ASN A 290 20.41 -13.31 23.07
C ASN A 290 20.33 -13.48 21.54
N ALA A 291 20.95 -12.55 20.81
CA ALA A 291 21.10 -12.68 19.38
C ALA A 291 22.00 -13.88 19.04
N ALA A 292 21.61 -14.69 18.06
CA ALA A 292 22.49 -15.73 17.54
C ALA A 292 23.65 -15.08 16.78
N VAL A 293 24.87 -15.24 17.29
CA VAL A 293 26.09 -14.73 16.65
C VAL A 293 26.74 -15.87 15.86
N SER A 294 27.16 -15.59 14.62
CA SER A 294 27.90 -16.55 13.80
C SER A 294 29.34 -16.68 14.30
N SER A 295 29.85 -17.91 14.37
CA SER A 295 31.27 -18.19 14.62
C SER A 295 32.12 -18.20 13.34
N ALA A 296 31.51 -17.98 12.17
CA ALA A 296 32.23 -17.88 10.91
C ALA A 296 33.14 -16.64 10.89
N PRO A 297 34.26 -16.67 10.13
CA PRO A 297 35.09 -15.49 9.92
C PRO A 297 34.27 -14.30 9.40
N VAL A 298 34.61 -13.10 9.85
CA VAL A 298 33.98 -11.85 9.40
C VAL A 298 34.23 -11.68 7.89
N THR A 299 33.16 -11.60 7.11
CA THR A 299 33.24 -11.39 5.64
C THR A 299 33.05 -9.94 5.24
N HIS A 300 32.38 -9.15 6.06
CA HIS A 300 32.06 -7.75 5.79
C HIS A 300 32.14 -6.93 7.08
N THR A 301 32.68 -5.73 6.99
CA THR A 301 32.66 -4.75 8.08
C THR A 301 31.78 -3.59 7.65
N VAL A 302 30.73 -3.31 8.43
CA VAL A 302 29.82 -2.19 8.19
C VAL A 302 30.23 -1.04 9.11
N ASN A 303 30.78 0.03 8.53
CA ASN A 303 31.27 1.22 9.26
C ASN A 303 30.50 2.51 8.90
N SER A 304 29.56 2.44 7.97
CA SER A 304 28.71 3.54 7.54
C SER A 304 27.27 3.06 7.36
N PHE A 305 26.34 4.00 7.43
CA PHE A 305 24.93 3.77 7.18
C PHE A 305 24.31 5.02 6.54
N THR A 306 23.21 4.84 5.83
CA THR A 306 22.46 5.96 5.26
C THR A 306 21.47 6.50 6.31
N ASP A 307 21.64 7.74 6.71
CA ASP A 307 20.71 8.45 7.60
C ASP A 307 19.64 9.21 6.81
N PHE A 308 18.49 9.46 7.43
CA PHE A 308 17.33 10.11 6.81
C PHE A 308 16.65 11.10 7.77
N LYS A 309 16.51 12.34 7.30
CA LYS A 309 15.73 13.40 7.94
C LYS A 309 14.76 14.01 6.93
N PHE A 310 13.66 14.53 7.44
CA PHE A 310 12.65 15.23 6.64
C PHE A 310 12.13 16.44 7.41
N TYR A 311 11.51 17.37 6.70
CA TYR A 311 10.80 18.51 7.24
C TYR A 311 9.43 18.59 6.55
N GLU A 312 8.37 18.46 7.34
CA GLU A 312 6.97 18.65 6.94
C GLU A 312 6.17 18.97 8.21
N GLN A 313 5.32 19.99 8.14
CA GLN A 313 4.53 20.48 9.29
C GLN A 313 3.02 20.38 9.06
N ASP A 314 2.58 19.93 7.89
CA ASP A 314 1.17 19.73 7.54
C ASP A 314 0.29 20.98 7.80
N GLN A 315 0.79 22.18 7.46
CA GLN A 315 0.14 23.44 7.81
C GLN A 315 -1.08 23.78 6.93
N ILE A 316 -1.02 23.43 5.65
CA ILE A 316 -1.94 23.93 4.62
C ILE A 316 -2.53 22.79 3.80
N ASN A 317 -3.86 22.78 3.71
CA ASN A 317 -4.60 22.02 2.71
C ASN A 317 -5.19 22.99 1.68
N LEU A 318 -4.71 22.93 0.44
CA LEU A 318 -4.98 23.93 -0.60
C LEU A 318 -6.47 24.17 -0.89
N ILE A 319 -7.29 23.13 -0.79
CA ILE A 319 -8.73 23.20 -1.11
C ILE A 319 -9.60 22.86 0.11
N LYS A 320 -8.99 22.82 1.31
CA LYS A 320 -9.62 22.36 2.56
C LYS A 320 -10.36 21.03 2.41
N SER A 321 -9.84 20.16 1.54
CA SER A 321 -10.42 18.88 1.16
C SER A 321 -9.34 17.92 0.68
N GLY A 322 -9.61 16.62 0.80
CA GLY A 322 -8.61 15.57 0.55
C GLY A 322 -7.55 15.46 1.65
N SER A 323 -6.56 14.61 1.42
CA SER A 323 -5.54 14.22 2.41
C SER A 323 -4.14 14.75 2.11
N GLN A 324 -4.02 15.71 1.18
CA GLN A 324 -2.74 16.33 0.87
C GLN A 324 -2.55 17.59 1.68
N TRP A 325 -1.46 17.58 2.44
CA TRP A 325 -1.01 18.68 3.26
C TRP A 325 0.35 19.17 2.76
N TYR A 326 0.62 20.44 2.99
CA TYR A 326 1.81 21.16 2.59
C TYR A 326 2.22 22.11 3.72
N GLY A 327 3.51 22.43 3.80
CA GLY A 327 4.06 23.40 4.74
C GLY A 327 4.22 24.80 4.14
N ASP A 328 5.47 25.23 4.02
CA ASP A 328 5.83 26.61 3.72
C ASP A 328 5.30 27.13 2.37
N ILE A 329 4.84 28.39 2.36
CA ILE A 329 4.33 29.08 1.18
C ILE A 329 5.44 29.94 0.56
N PHE A 330 5.72 29.71 -0.71
CA PHE A 330 6.62 30.52 -1.52
C PHE A 330 5.84 31.54 -2.35
N ASP A 331 5.45 32.65 -1.73
CA ASP A 331 4.75 33.79 -2.37
C ASP A 331 5.53 35.09 -2.14
N VAL A 332 5.17 35.88 -1.11
CA VAL A 332 5.93 37.09 -0.73
C VAL A 332 7.34 36.73 -0.26
N GLN A 333 7.46 35.68 0.56
CA GLN A 333 8.74 35.09 0.92
C GLN A 333 9.07 33.98 -0.09
N THR A 334 10.05 34.22 -0.94
CA THR A 334 10.42 33.29 -2.03
C THR A 334 11.58 32.37 -1.67
N GLN A 335 12.10 32.45 -0.44
CA GLN A 335 13.27 31.70 -0.01
C GLN A 335 13.13 31.25 1.45
N PHE A 336 13.45 29.98 1.69
CA PHE A 336 13.53 29.36 3.01
C PHE A 336 14.84 28.61 3.15
N LEU A 337 15.36 28.55 4.38
CA LEU A 337 16.57 27.80 4.72
C LEU A 337 16.19 26.63 5.63
N TYR A 338 16.45 25.41 5.17
CA TYR A 338 16.19 24.18 5.92
C TYR A 338 17.52 23.60 6.43
N ASN A 339 17.68 23.58 7.75
CA ASN A 339 18.91 23.10 8.39
C ASN A 339 18.74 21.64 8.84
N PHE A 340 19.51 20.74 8.23
CA PHE A 340 19.59 19.34 8.65
C PHE A 340 20.98 19.05 9.22
N ASN A 341 21.04 18.64 10.48
CA ASN A 341 22.29 18.23 11.12
C ASN A 341 22.45 16.69 11.01
N PHE A 342 23.47 16.21 10.32
CA PHE A 342 23.83 14.80 10.25
C PHE A 342 25.19 14.59 10.92
N PRO A 343 25.24 14.09 12.18
CA PRO A 343 26.50 13.87 12.86
C PRO A 343 27.31 12.76 12.16
N ASN A 344 28.64 12.91 12.12
CA ASN A 344 29.56 11.96 11.48
C ASN A 344 29.29 11.71 9.99
N LEU A 345 28.79 12.74 9.27
CA LEU A 345 28.58 12.67 7.83
C LEU A 345 29.90 12.36 7.12
N SER A 346 29.96 11.24 6.41
CA SER A 346 31.06 10.89 5.50
C SER A 346 31.02 11.78 4.26
N SER A 347 32.10 11.79 3.47
CA SER A 347 32.16 12.51 2.19
C SER A 347 31.31 11.87 1.06
N ASP A 348 30.25 11.15 1.42
CA ASP A 348 29.37 10.43 0.49
C ASP A 348 28.34 11.36 -0.16
N SER A 349 27.68 10.85 -1.20
CA SER A 349 26.64 11.57 -1.93
C SER A 349 25.40 11.83 -1.06
N VAL A 350 24.95 13.08 -1.01
CA VAL A 350 23.69 13.49 -0.38
C VAL A 350 22.58 13.52 -1.43
N SER A 351 21.39 13.01 -1.09
CA SER A 351 20.19 13.10 -1.93
C SER A 351 19.14 13.95 -1.24
N VAL A 352 18.57 14.90 -1.99
CA VAL A 352 17.51 15.80 -1.51
C VAL A 352 16.28 15.62 -2.39
N ARG A 353 15.12 15.50 -1.75
CA ARG A 353 13.83 15.41 -2.41
C ARG A 353 12.88 16.45 -1.84
N ALA A 354 12.26 17.23 -2.71
CA ALA A 354 11.13 18.08 -2.36
C ALA A 354 9.88 17.62 -3.10
N LYS A 355 8.74 17.76 -2.43
CA LYS A 355 7.42 17.66 -3.04
C LYS A 355 6.84 19.07 -3.05
N VAL A 356 6.60 19.61 -4.24
CA VAL A 356 6.11 20.97 -4.41
C VAL A 356 4.82 20.97 -5.21
N VAL A 357 3.97 21.95 -4.91
CA VAL A 357 2.76 22.26 -5.66
C VAL A 357 2.77 23.76 -5.89
N GLY A 358 2.44 24.18 -7.10
CA GLY A 358 2.48 25.59 -7.46
C GLY A 358 1.51 25.90 -8.57
N LYS A 359 0.97 27.12 -8.53
CA LYS A 359 0.21 27.74 -9.61
C LYS A 359 1.01 28.93 -10.09
N SER A 360 1.30 29.01 -11.38
CA SER A 360 1.92 30.20 -11.96
C SER A 360 1.05 30.81 -13.04
N PRO A 361 0.86 32.16 -13.04
CA PRO A 361 0.24 32.85 -14.16
C PRO A 361 1.14 32.88 -15.40
N VAL A 362 2.45 32.61 -15.26
CA VAL A 362 3.45 32.69 -16.34
C VAL A 362 4.15 31.35 -16.56
N SER A 363 4.71 31.12 -17.75
CA SER A 363 5.37 29.86 -18.12
C SER A 363 6.81 29.73 -17.62
N SER A 364 7.37 30.76 -17.00
CA SER A 364 8.79 30.86 -16.60
C SER A 364 8.99 30.86 -15.08
N THR A 365 8.21 30.05 -14.35
CA THR A 365 8.37 29.91 -12.89
C THR A 365 9.09 28.62 -12.57
N TYR A 366 10.07 28.70 -11.66
CA TYR A 366 10.87 27.57 -11.23
C TYR A 366 10.90 27.51 -9.71
N PHE A 367 10.83 26.28 -9.18
CA PHE A 367 11.22 26.00 -7.81
C PHE A 367 12.65 25.48 -7.82
N SER A 368 13.54 26.12 -7.07
CA SER A 368 14.96 25.79 -7.05
C SER A 368 15.40 25.36 -5.66
N MET A 369 16.12 24.26 -5.58
CA MET A 369 16.80 23.78 -4.37
C MET A 369 18.30 23.90 -4.56
N SER A 370 18.99 24.44 -3.57
CA SER A 370 20.45 24.53 -3.56
C SER A 370 21.04 23.97 -2.28
N SER A 371 22.22 23.36 -2.40
CA SER A 371 23.05 22.92 -1.28
C SER A 371 24.51 23.02 -1.70
N GLY A 372 25.28 23.87 -1.01
CA GLY A 372 26.64 24.23 -1.44
C GLY A 372 26.65 24.80 -2.86
N SER A 373 27.46 24.22 -3.74
CA SER A 373 27.56 24.59 -5.17
C SER A 373 26.52 23.91 -6.07
N SER A 374 25.72 22.98 -5.54
CA SER A 374 24.75 22.22 -6.32
C SER A 374 23.40 22.94 -6.36
N LEU A 375 22.82 23.07 -7.55
CA LEU A 375 21.51 23.66 -7.80
C LEU A 375 20.67 22.69 -8.63
N SER A 376 19.44 22.43 -8.19
CA SER A 376 18.43 21.68 -8.95
C SER A 376 17.18 22.52 -9.05
N SER A 377 16.53 22.54 -10.22
CA SER A 377 15.32 23.34 -10.45
C SER A 377 14.24 22.52 -11.13
N VAL A 378 13.00 22.71 -10.70
CA VAL A 378 11.80 22.10 -11.27
C VAL A 378 10.93 23.22 -11.83
N GLY A 379 10.54 23.10 -13.10
CA GLY A 379 9.63 24.04 -13.74
C GLY A 379 8.20 23.87 -13.21
N ILE A 380 7.54 24.98 -12.87
CA ILE A 380 6.14 25.03 -12.49
C ILE A 380 5.33 25.42 -13.72
N PRO A 381 4.47 24.54 -14.26
CA PRO A 381 3.72 24.84 -15.47
C PRO A 381 2.72 25.99 -15.23
N SER A 382 2.53 26.83 -16.25
CA SER A 382 1.51 27.88 -16.22
C SER A 382 0.12 27.26 -16.18
N SER A 383 -0.72 27.71 -15.26
CA SER A 383 -2.12 27.30 -15.18
C SER A 383 -3.05 28.14 -16.06
N GLY A 384 -2.51 29.15 -16.74
CA GLY A 384 -3.31 30.22 -17.36
C GLY A 384 -4.00 31.12 -16.33
N THR A 385 -4.40 32.31 -16.76
CA THR A 385 -5.30 33.21 -16.03
C THR A 385 -6.74 32.76 -16.31
N GLY A 386 -7.22 31.82 -15.50
CA GLY A 386 -8.64 31.46 -15.41
C GLY A 386 -9.28 32.14 -14.22
#